data_AF-A4U072-F1
#
_entry.id   AF-A4U072-F1
#
_cell.length_a   1.000
_cell.length_b   1.000
_cell.length_c   1.000
_cell.angle_alpha   90.00
_cell.angle_beta   90.00
_cell.angle_gamma   90.00
#
_symmetry.space_group_name_H-M   'P 1'
#
loop_
_entity.id
_entity.type
_entity.pdbx_description
1 polymer ?
#
loop_
_entity_poly.entity_id
_entity_poly.type
_entity_poly.pdbx_seq_one_letter_code
_entity_poly.pdbx_strand_id
1 'polypeptide(L)'
;MPHTLVAGSTGSGKFILLQNIILGIAVTNRPELARIVLIHPKAGADYFAFEALPHLEGAIIDAEGEALARLDALAAEMQLRL
;
A
#
# COMPACT_ATOMS: atom_id res chain seq x y z
N MET A 1 -10.26 -12.25 2.50
CA MET A 1 -11.23 -11.29 3.09
C MET A 1 -11.10 -9.99 2.31
N PRO A 2 -12.15 -9.43 1.71
CA PRO A 2 -12.00 -8.24 0.90
C PRO A 2 -12.00 -7.04 1.85
N HIS A 3 -10.82 -6.44 2.02
CA HIS A 3 -10.55 -5.25 2.85
C HIS A 3 -10.41 -5.50 4.36
N THR A 4 -9.56 -4.69 4.99
CA THR A 4 -9.20 -4.77 6.42
C THR A 4 -8.97 -3.37 6.94
N LEU A 5 -9.54 -3.05 8.11
CA LEU A 5 -9.32 -1.80 8.82
C LEU A 5 -8.38 -2.06 10.01
N VAL A 6 -7.32 -1.27 10.14
CA VAL A 6 -6.38 -1.34 11.27
C VAL A 6 -6.38 -0.01 12.02
N ALA A 7 -6.70 -0.05 13.31
CA ALA A 7 -6.69 1.12 14.19
C ALA A 7 -5.78 0.88 15.42
N GLY A 8 -5.14 1.94 15.90
CA GLY A 8 -4.21 1.86 17.04
C GLY A 8 -3.61 3.23 17.38
N SER A 9 -3.33 3.44 18.67
CA SER A 9 -2.67 4.64 19.20
C SER A 9 -1.16 4.65 18.88
N THR A 10 -0.51 5.80 19.09
CA THR A 10 0.95 5.89 19.01
C THR A 10 1.60 4.88 19.96
N GLY A 11 2.58 4.13 19.46
CA GLY A 11 3.28 3.10 20.23
C GLY A 11 2.58 1.73 20.28
N SER A 12 1.36 1.59 19.73
CA SER A 12 0.61 0.31 19.75
C SER A 12 1.12 -0.75 18.76
N GLY A 13 2.17 -0.46 17.99
CA GLY A 13 2.71 -1.37 16.97
C GLY A 13 1.97 -1.38 15.62
N LYS A 14 1.03 -0.46 15.38
CA LYS A 14 0.27 -0.36 14.11
C LYS A 14 1.19 -0.32 12.88
N PHE A 15 2.24 0.49 12.92
CA PHE A 15 3.19 0.62 11.80
C PHE A 15 3.92 -0.69 11.52
N ILE A 16 4.42 -1.36 12.56
CA ILE A 16 5.09 -2.66 12.44
C ILE A 16 4.14 -3.72 11.87
N LEU A 17 2.88 -3.73 12.31
CA LEU A 17 1.87 -4.63 11.74
C LEU A 17 1.66 -4.39 10.24
N LEU A 18 1.48 -3.14 9.82
CA LEU A 18 1.30 -2.80 8.40
C LEU A 18 2.52 -3.16 7.56
N GLN A 19 3.74 -2.89 8.05
CA GLN A 19 4.98 -3.30 7.40
C GLN A 19 5.06 -4.82 7.24
N ASN A 20 4.71 -5.58 8.28
CA ASN A 20 4.69 -7.05 8.22
C ASN A 20 3.65 -7.59 7.22
N ILE A 21 2.49 -6.95 7.09
CA ILE A 21 1.50 -7.33 6.08
C ILE A 21 2.06 -7.10 4.67
N ILE A 22 2.65 -5.94 4.42
CA ILE A 22 3.26 -5.59 3.13
C ILE A 22 4.37 -6.60 2.77
N LEU A 23 5.30 -6.85 3.70
CA LEU A 23 6.38 -7.82 3.51
C LEU A 23 5.85 -9.25 3.35
N GLY A 24 4.82 -9.63 4.11
CA GLY A 24 4.15 -10.92 3.99
C GLY A 24 3.59 -11.15 2.59
N ILE A 25 2.97 -10.12 1.99
CA ILE A 25 2.51 -10.17 0.59
C ILE A 25 3.71 -10.29 -0.35
N ALA A 26 4.74 -9.45 -0.19
CA ALA A 26 5.89 -9.41 -1.09
C ALA A 26 6.72 -10.71 -1.08
N VAL A 27 6.88 -11.35 0.08
CA VAL A 27 7.70 -12.57 0.21
C VAL A 27 6.96 -13.84 -0.24
N THR A 28 5.62 -13.81 -0.23
CA THR A 28 4.80 -14.99 -0.59
C THR A 28 4.26 -14.94 -2.01
N ASN A 29 4.41 -13.82 -2.73
CA ASN A 29 3.89 -13.63 -4.08
C ASN A 29 4.96 -13.10 -5.02
N ARG A 30 4.92 -13.51 -6.29
CA ARG A 30 5.71 -12.87 -7.35
C ARG A 30 5.10 -11.49 -7.69
N PRO A 31 5.89 -10.49 -8.14
CA PRO A 31 5.38 -9.16 -8.51
C PRO A 31 4.31 -9.19 -9.61
N GLU A 32 4.37 -10.19 -10.50
CA GLU A 32 3.36 -10.37 -11.55
C GLU A 32 2.00 -10.84 -11.02
N LEU A 33 1.98 -11.40 -9.80
CA LEU A 33 0.78 -11.95 -9.15
C LEU A 33 0.20 -11.00 -8.09
N ALA A 34 1.02 -10.13 -7.51
CA ALA A 34 0.60 -9.14 -6.52
C ALA A 34 1.35 -7.81 -6.72
N ARG A 35 0.58 -6.73 -6.86
CA ARG A 35 1.07 -5.35 -6.91
C ARG A 35 0.57 -4.57 -5.69
N ILE A 36 1.39 -3.67 -5.19
CA ILE A 36 1.15 -2.89 -3.98
C ILE A 36 1.14 -1.41 -4.38
N VAL A 37 0.04 -0.73 -4.07
CA VAL A 37 -0.04 0.74 -4.10
C VAL A 37 0.02 1.21 -2.67
N LEU A 38 0.98 2.07 -2.32
CA LEU A 38 1.15 2.58 -0.96
C LEU A 38 0.82 4.07 -0.92
N ILE A 39 -0.19 4.41 -0.12
CA ILE A 39 -0.61 5.80 0.14
C ILE A 39 -0.26 6.12 1.59
N HIS A 40 0.62 7.12 1.79
CA HIS A 40 1.07 7.56 3.10
C HIS A 40 1.17 9.10 3.16
N PRO A 41 0.13 9.80 3.67
CA PRO A 41 0.07 11.27 3.62
C PRO A 41 1.07 11.99 4.55
N LYS A 42 1.89 11.26 5.31
CA LYS A 42 2.97 11.83 6.11
C LYS A 42 4.28 11.49 5.45
N ALA A 43 4.90 12.46 4.77
CA ALA A 43 6.28 12.30 4.33
C ALA A 43 7.16 11.96 5.54
N GLY A 44 7.79 10.78 5.54
CA GLY A 44 8.49 10.24 6.70
C GLY A 44 9.23 8.95 6.39
N ALA A 45 10.17 8.60 7.26
CA ALA A 45 11.12 7.50 7.02
C ALA A 45 10.52 6.08 7.09
N ASP A 46 9.27 5.97 7.55
CA ASP A 46 8.67 4.70 7.96
C ASP A 46 8.49 3.70 6.80
N TYR A 47 8.51 4.17 5.55
CA TYR A 47 8.24 3.33 4.38
C TYR A 47 9.26 3.45 3.23
N PHE A 48 10.32 4.26 3.34
CA PHE A 48 11.32 4.40 2.26
C PHE A 48 12.00 3.08 1.87
N ALA A 49 12.15 2.15 2.84
CA ALA A 49 12.70 0.83 2.56
C ALA A 49 11.86 0.02 1.55
N PHE A 50 10.58 0.36 1.35
CA PHE A 50 9.69 -0.31 0.40
C PHE A 50 9.77 0.25 -1.02
N GLU A 51 10.41 1.39 -1.25
CA GLU A 51 10.62 1.93 -2.60
C GLU A 51 11.45 0.98 -3.49
N ALA A 52 12.26 0.12 -2.87
CA ALA A 52 13.04 -0.90 -3.57
C ALA A 52 12.26 -2.20 -3.85
N LEU A 53 11.03 -2.35 -3.34
CA LEU A 53 10.26 -3.58 -3.59
C LEU A 53 9.75 -3.61 -5.03
N PRO A 54 9.98 -4.71 -5.78
CA PRO A 54 9.48 -4.84 -7.14
C PRO A 54 7.94 -4.92 -7.21
N HIS A 55 7.28 -5.17 -6.08
CA HIS A 55 5.82 -5.17 -5.95
C HIS A 55 5.22 -3.76 -5.85
N LEU A 56 6.01 -2.75 -5.48
CA LEU A 56 5.52 -1.38 -5.34
C LEU A 56 5.24 -0.80 -6.73
N GLU A 57 4.00 -0.39 -6.95
CA GLU A 57 3.57 0.24 -8.19
C GLU A 57 3.71 1.76 -8.07
N GLY A 58 4.74 2.31 -8.70
CA GLY A 58 5.05 3.74 -8.65
C GLY A 58 5.75 4.16 -7.35
N ALA A 59 5.77 5.47 -7.09
CA ALA A 59 6.29 6.03 -5.84
C ALA A 59 5.24 5.92 -4.73
N ILE A 60 5.68 6.10 -3.48
CA ILE A 60 4.77 6.24 -2.34
C ILE A 60 3.97 7.54 -2.52
N ILE A 61 2.65 7.44 -2.48
CA ILE A 61 1.76 8.59 -2.71
C ILE A 61 1.53 9.30 -1.38
N ASP A 62 1.93 10.57 -1.28
CA ASP A 62 1.72 11.41 -0.11
C ASP A 62 0.71 12.56 -0.34
N ALA A 63 0.50 12.95 -1.60
CA ALA A 63 -0.43 14.00 -1.98
C ALA A 63 -1.89 13.49 -2.05
N GLU A 64 -2.81 14.21 -1.41
CA GLU A 64 -4.24 13.86 -1.39
C GLU A 64 -4.85 13.77 -2.80
N GLY A 65 -4.52 14.71 -3.67
CA GLY A 65 -5.05 14.72 -5.05
C GLY A 65 -4.59 13.50 -5.85
N GLU A 66 -3.33 13.06 -5.67
CA GLU A 66 -2.80 11.87 -6.32
C GLU A 66 -3.41 10.59 -5.73
N ALA A 67 -3.63 10.55 -4.40
CA ALA A 67 -4.29 9.45 -3.74
C ALA A 67 -5.73 9.24 -4.25
N LEU A 68 -6.50 10.32 -4.40
CA LEU A 68 -7.86 10.28 -4.95
C LEU A 68 -7.85 9.77 -6.39
N ALA A 69 -7.02 10.36 -7.26
CA ALA A 69 -6.90 9.94 -8.65
C ALA A 69 -6.51 8.46 -8.78
N ARG A 70 -5.61 7.98 -7.91
CA ARG A 70 -5.20 6.57 -7.90
C ARG A 70 -6.31 5.64 -7.45
N LEU A 71 -7.10 6.02 -6.44
CA LEU A 71 -8.25 5.23 -5.98
C LEU A 71 -9.33 5.15 -7.08
N ASP A 72 -9.61 6.25 -7.77
CA ASP A 72 -10.54 6.27 -8.90
C ASP A 72 -10.07 5.34 -10.03
N ALA A 73 -8.78 5.36 -10.37
CA ALA A 73 -8.20 4.46 -11.35
C ALA A 73 -8.30 2.98 -10.93
N LEU A 74 -8.08 2.66 -9.66
CA LEU A 74 -8.24 1.30 -9.14
C LEU A 74 -9.71 0.84 -9.18
N ALA A 75 -10.65 1.74 -8.90
CA ALA A 75 -12.08 1.45 -9.02
C ALA A 75 -12.48 1.19 -10.48
N ALA A 76 -11.97 1.99 -11.43
CA ALA A 76 -12.17 1.77 -12.85
C ALA A 76 -11.57 0.43 -13.32
N GLU A 77 -10.35 0.09 -12.89
CA GLU A 77 -9.72 -1.20 -13.19
C GLU A 77 -10.54 -2.37 -12.63
N MET A 78 -11.10 -2.23 -11.44
CA MET A 78 -12.01 -3.23 -10.87
C MET A 78 -13.24 -3.42 -11.77
N GLN A 79 -13.85 -2.33 -12.26
CA GLN A 79 -14.99 -2.40 -13.18
C GLN A 79 -14.64 -3.04 -14.52
N LEU A 80 -13.43 -2.82 -15.03
CA LEU A 80 -12.96 -3.43 -16.28
C LEU A 80 -12.71 -4.94 -16.17
N ARG A 81 -12.42 -5.44 -14.96
CA ARG A 81 -12.14 -6.86 -14.69
C ARG A 81 -13.37 -7.66 -14.23
N LEU A 82 -14.50 -6.99 -13.99
CA LEU A 82 -15.80 -7.60 -13.74
C LEU A 82 -16.42 -8.09 -15.05
#